data_AF-A0A9Q8CLE1-F1
#
_entry.id   AF-A0A9Q8CLE1-F1
#
_cell.length_a   1.000
_cell.length_b   1.000
_cell.length_c   1.000
_cell.angle_alpha   90.00
_cell.angle_beta   90.00
_cell.angle_gamma   90.00
#
_symmetry.space_group_name_H-M   'P 1'
#
loop_
_entity.id
_entity.type
_entity.pdbx_description
1 polymer ?
#
loop_
_entity_poly.entity_id
_entity_poly.type
_entity_poly.pdbx_seq_one_letter_code
_entity_poly.pdbx_strand_id
1 'polypeptide(L)' 'MDSHREAFVTANEVYDMGVPPQVLSMWLTNGFIQVVHKNKIDRFFWKHEVETLMKKYLKN' A
#
# COMPACT_ATOMS: atom_id res chain seq x y z
N MET A 1 -23.36 -2.59 -4.01
CA MET A 1 -23.05 -2.36 -2.58
C MET A 1 -21.54 -2.46 -2.46
N ASP A 2 -20.83 -1.41 -2.87
CA ASP A 2 -19.36 -1.40 -2.86
C ASP A 2 -18.90 -1.16 -1.43
N SER A 3 -18.42 -2.24 -0.82
CA SER A 3 -17.99 -2.27 0.56
C SER A 3 -16.78 -1.34 0.74
N HIS A 4 -16.93 -0.33 1.60
CA HIS A 4 -15.84 0.57 2.02
C HIS A 4 -14.56 -0.14 2.49
N ARG A 5 -14.60 -1.46 2.73
CA ARG A 5 -13.41 -2.29 3.00
C ARG A 5 -12.42 -2.37 1.83
N GLU A 6 -12.83 -2.13 0.59
CA GLU A 6 -11.92 -2.22 -0.57
C GLU A 6 -11.00 -1.01 -0.73
N ALA A 7 -11.24 0.08 0.02
CA ALA A 7 -10.52 1.33 -0.19
C ALA A 7 -9.11 1.31 0.44
N PHE A 8 -8.90 0.49 1.48
CA PHE A 8 -7.65 0.44 2.24
C PHE A 8 -7.03 -0.95 2.20
N VAL A 9 -5.70 -1.00 2.28
CA VAL A 9 -4.91 -2.22 2.43
C VAL A 9 -3.91 -2.06 3.56
N THR A 10 -3.67 -3.14 4.29
CA THR A 10 -2.62 -3.27 5.30
C THR A 10 -1.26 -3.51 4.65
N ALA A 11 -0.17 -3.38 5.42
CA ALA A 11 1.15 -3.72 4.92
C ALA A 11 1.26 -5.18 4.43
N ASN A 12 0.62 -6.13 5.12
CA ASN A 12 0.62 -7.53 4.71
C ASN A 12 -0.11 -7.73 3.37
N GLU A 13 -1.28 -7.11 3.20
CA GLU A 13 -2.01 -7.15 1.93
C GLU A 13 -1.21 -6.50 0.80
N VAL A 14 -0.45 -5.44 1.07
CA VAL A 14 0.48 -4.84 0.09
C VAL A 14 1.57 -5.84 -0.34
N TYR A 15 2.06 -6.67 0.59
CA TYR A 15 3.01 -7.73 0.25
C TYR A 15 2.36 -8.84 -0.58
N ASP A 16 1.14 -9.24 -0.24
CA ASP A 16 0.36 -10.23 -1.00
C ASP A 16 0.01 -9.73 -2.41
N MET A 17 -0.11 -8.41 -2.60
CA MET A 17 -0.24 -7.78 -3.92
C MET A 17 1.05 -7.86 -4.75
N GLY A 18 2.17 -8.31 -4.18
CA GLY A 18 3.44 -8.47 -4.88
C GLY A 18 4.41 -7.29 -4.72
N VAL A 19 4.17 -6.38 -3.77
CA VAL A 19 5.14 -5.32 -3.42
C VAL A 19 6.08 -5.85 -2.34
N PRO A 20 7.40 -6.01 -2.60
CA PRO A 20 8.32 -6.48 -1.58
C PRO A 20 8.42 -5.50 -0.39
N PRO A 21 8.67 -5.98 0.85
CA PRO A 21 8.76 -5.11 2.03
C PRO A 21 9.77 -3.97 1.90
N GLN A 22 10.92 -4.23 1.26
CA GLN A 22 11.94 -3.21 0.98
C GLN A 22 11.44 -2.11 0.04
N VAL A 23 10.57 -2.45 -0.93
CA VAL A 23 9.99 -1.48 -1.86
C VAL A 23 8.96 -0.60 -1.13
N LEU A 24 8.09 -1.21 -0.31
CA LEU A 24 7.15 -0.44 0.51
C LEU A 24 7.88 0.51 1.48
N SER A 25 8.96 0.03 2.12
CA SER A 25 9.81 0.85 2.98
C SER A 25 10.44 2.03 2.22
N MET A 26 10.93 1.78 1.01
CA MET A 26 11.47 2.82 0.13
C MET A 26 10.39 3.84 -0.25
N TRP A 27 9.19 3.42 -0.63
CA TRP A 27 8.10 4.33 -0.97
C TRP A 27 7.71 5.22 0.20
N LEU A 28 7.67 4.67 1.42
CA LEU A 28 7.41 5.44 2.63
C LEU A 28 8.52 6.45 2.94
N THR A 29 9.78 6.00 2.86
CA THR A 29 10.95 6.85 3.15
C THR A 29 11.07 8.02 2.18
N ASN A 30 10.70 7.81 0.91
CA ASN A 30 10.75 8.84 -0.13
C ASN A 30 9.43 9.62 -0.27
N GLY A 31 8.42 9.36 0.57
CA GLY A 31 7.13 10.07 0.55
C GLY A 31 6.25 9.78 -0.68
N PHE A 32 6.47 8.66 -1.38
CA PHE A 32 5.64 8.24 -2.51
C PHE A 32 4.28 7.68 -2.10
N ILE A 33 4.17 7.19 -0.87
CA ILE A 33 2.91 6.73 -0.28
C ILE A 33 2.86 7.13 1.19
N GLN A 34 1.66 7.35 1.70
CA GLN A 34 1.45 7.73 3.09
C GLN A 34 0.61 6.70 3.85
N VAL A 35 0.87 6.59 5.15
CA VAL A 35 0.01 5.82 6.06
C VAL A 35 -1.23 6.67 6.35
N VAL A 36 -2.39 6.22 5.88
CA VAL A 36 -3.66 6.95 6.05
C VAL A 36 -4.23 6.75 7.45
N HIS A 37 -4.05 5.54 7.98
CA HIS A 37 -4.45 5.18 9.33
C HIS A 37 -3.47 4.16 9.91
N LYS A 38 -3.32 4.15 11.23
CA LYS A 38 -2.57 3.11 11.94
C LYS A 38 -3.30 2.74 13.21
N ASN A 39 -3.31 1.45 13.52
CA ASN A 39 -3.71 0.95 14.83
C ASN A 39 -2.48 0.33 15.53
N LYS A 40 -2.67 -0.40 16.63
CA LYS A 40 -1.56 -1.02 17.37
C LYS A 40 -0.83 -2.13 16.61
N ILE A 41 -1.47 -2.69 15.59
CA ILE A 41 -1.04 -3.90 14.88
C ILE A 41 -0.62 -3.53 13.45
N ASP A 42 -1.40 -2.69 12.76
CA ASP A 42 -1.30 -2.47 11.33
C ASP A 42 -1.22 -0.99 10.94
N ARG A 43 -0.65 -0.79 9.74
CA ARG A 43 -0.67 0.45 8.97
C ARG A 43 -1.53 0.24 7.75
N PHE A 44 -2.39 1.21 7.46
CA PHE A 44 -3.33 1.19 6.35
C PHE A 44 -2.92 2.21 5.31
N PHE A 45 -3.01 1.80 4.05
CA PHE A 45 -2.67 2.56 2.86
C PHE A 45 -3.88 2.61 1.93
N TRP A 46 -3.99 3.66 1.12
CA TRP A 46 -4.98 3.66 0.05
C TRP A 46 -4.63 2.61 -1.00
N LYS A 47 -5.55 1.69 -1.27
CA LYS A 47 -5.34 0.62 -2.27
C LYS A 47 -4.99 1.18 -3.64
N HIS A 48 -5.69 2.23 -4.08
CA HIS A 48 -5.49 2.85 -5.39
C HIS A 48 -4.10 3.49 -5.54
N GLU A 49 -3.50 4.03 -4.45
CA GLU A 49 -2.14 4.57 -4.46
C GLU A 49 -1.11 3.45 -4.64
N VAL A 50 -1.28 2.34 -3.89
CA VAL A 50 -0.44 1.15 -4.03
C VAL A 50 -0.47 0.63 -5.47
N GLU A 51 -1.67 0.43 -6.02
CA GLU A 51 -1.84 -0.05 -7.40
C GLU A 51 -1.21 0.89 -8.43
N THR A 52 -1.28 2.21 -8.20
CA THR A 52 -0.67 3.22 -9.07
C THR A 52 0.85 3.12 -9.05
N LEU A 53 1.45 2.98 -7.86
CA LEU A 53 2.90 2.82 -7.71
C LEU A 53 3.39 1.49 -8.28
N MET A 54 2.63 0.40 -8.11
CA MET A 54 2.92 -0.88 -8.73
C MET A 54 2.96 -0.77 -10.26
N LYS A 55 1.93 -0.14 -10.86
CA LYS A 55 1.89 0.08 -12.31
C LYS A 55 3.06 0.95 -12.80
N LYS A 56 3.48 1.94 -12.01
CA LYS A 56 4.54 2.88 -12.38
C LYS A 56 5.95 2.30 -12.24
N TYR A 57 6.18 1.44 -11.24
CA TYR A 57 7.55 1.05 -10.85
C TYR A 57 7.81 -0.47 -10.89
N LEU A 58 6.78 -1.32 -10.91
CA LEU A 58 6.95 -2.78 -10.85
C LEU A 58 6.47 -3.52 -12.10
N LYS A 59 5.55 -2.93 -12.88
CA LYS A 59 5.16 -3.47 -14.18
C LYS A 59 5.94 -2.76 -15.29
N ASN A 60 6.97 -3.43 -15.79
CA ASN A 60 7.46 -3.26 -17.16
C ASN A 60 6.62 -4.14 -18.08
#